data_AF-A0A4R6LJI2-F1
#
_entry.id   AF-A0A4R6LJI2-F1
#
_cell.length_a   1.000
_cell.length_b   1.000
_cell.length_c   1.000
_cell.angle_alpha   90.00
_cell.angle_beta   90.00
_cell.angle_gamma   90.00
#
_symmetry.space_group_name_H-M   'P 1'
#
loop_
_entity.id
_entity.type
_entity.pdbx_description
1 polymer ?
#
loop_
_entity_poly.entity_id
_entity_poly.type
_entity_poly.pdbx_seq_one_letter_code
_entity_poly.pdbx_strand_id
1 'polypeptide(L)'
;MLEIDFKEIITVGMVLFAVIDIVGSIPIIVNLRAKVGHIESEKASIVAGMIMIVFLFVGEGFLNLIGIDVHSFAVAGSFVLFFLALEMILGIRIYRDEEPGSASIVPLAFPLIAGAGTMTTLLSLRSQFHTINIIIAILLNIILVYVVLKSSKKIETLLGENGLGVVRKTFGVILLAIAVKLFAANVKGLFV
;
A
#
# COMPACT_ATOMS: atom_id res chain seq x y z
N MET A 1 -9.09 0.60 30.37
CA MET A 1 -10.17 1.41 29.77
C MET A 1 -9.81 1.64 28.31
N LEU A 2 -10.75 1.52 27.37
CA LEU A 2 -10.52 1.94 25.98
C LEU A 2 -10.47 3.49 25.99
N GLU A 3 -9.27 4.05 26.12
CA GLU A 3 -9.08 5.51 26.02
C GLU A 3 -9.09 5.90 24.54
N ILE A 4 -10.25 6.35 24.08
CA ILE A 4 -10.40 6.98 22.78
C ILE A 4 -9.81 8.39 22.90
N ASP A 5 -8.67 8.62 22.27
CA ASP A 5 -8.01 9.93 22.23
C ASP A 5 -8.00 10.45 20.80
N PHE A 6 -8.66 11.60 20.60
CA PHE A 6 -8.80 12.21 19.29
C PHE A 6 -7.46 12.71 18.71
N LYS A 7 -6.53 13.17 19.56
CA LYS A 7 -5.19 13.57 19.13
C LYS A 7 -4.37 12.37 18.68
N GLU A 8 -4.48 11.25 19.39
CA GLU A 8 -3.84 9.99 18.95
C GLU A 8 -4.38 9.55 17.59
N ILE A 9 -5.71 9.52 17.43
CA ILE A 9 -6.37 9.12 16.17
C ILE A 9 -5.89 10.01 15.01
N ILE A 10 -5.86 11.32 15.20
CA ILE A 10 -5.39 12.26 14.16
C ILE A 10 -3.92 12.02 13.86
N THR A 11 -3.07 11.88 14.88
CA THR A 11 -1.63 11.71 14.70
C THR A 11 -1.33 10.42 13.96
N VAL A 12 -1.88 9.30 14.42
CA VAL A 12 -1.76 8.00 13.77
C VAL A 12 -2.35 8.05 12.36
N GLY A 13 -3.52 8.67 12.20
CA GLY A 13 -4.19 8.83 10.92
C GLY A 13 -3.34 9.57 9.90
N MET A 14 -2.70 10.67 10.29
CA MET A 14 -1.79 11.44 9.43
C MET A 14 -0.53 10.66 9.06
N VAL A 15 0.05 9.93 10.03
CA VAL A 15 1.22 9.07 9.77
C VAL A 15 0.86 7.97 8.77
N LEU A 16 -0.23 7.24 8.99
CA LEU A 16 -0.70 6.21 8.06
C LEU A 16 -1.07 6.79 6.70
N PHE A 17 -1.74 7.94 6.65
CA PHE A 17 -2.06 8.63 5.39
C PHE A 17 -0.80 8.95 4.58
N ALA A 18 0.21 9.51 5.23
CA ALA A 18 1.48 9.86 4.60
C ALA A 18 2.26 8.63 4.12
N VAL A 19 2.20 7.51 4.87
CA VAL A 19 2.92 6.28 4.53
C VAL A 19 2.22 5.47 3.45
N ILE A 20 0.88 5.38 3.49
CA ILE A 20 0.08 4.73 2.45
C ILE A 20 0.21 5.50 1.12
N ASP A 21 0.36 6.83 1.20
CA ASP A 21 0.50 7.73 0.04
C ASP A 21 -0.53 7.46 -1.06
N ILE A 22 -1.80 7.38 -0.64
CA ILE A 22 -2.89 7.02 -1.54
C ILE A 22 -3.09 8.05 -2.67
N VAL A 23 -2.79 9.32 -2.39
CA VAL A 23 -2.88 10.42 -3.36
C VAL A 23 -1.74 10.33 -4.36
N GLY A 24 -0.49 10.13 -3.91
CA GLY A 24 0.65 9.88 -4.79
C GLY A 24 0.49 8.59 -5.63
N SER A 25 -0.27 7.62 -5.11
CA SER A 25 -0.57 6.36 -5.78
C SER A 25 -1.73 6.41 -6.79
N ILE A 26 -2.46 7.53 -6.89
CA ILE A 26 -3.58 7.71 -7.85
C ILE A 26 -3.20 7.25 -9.27
N PRO A 27 -2.05 7.65 -9.83
CA PRO A 27 -1.68 7.32 -11.20
C PRO A 27 -1.36 5.84 -11.40
N ILE A 28 -0.83 5.19 -10.36
CA ILE A 28 -0.58 3.75 -10.33
C ILE A 28 -1.93 3.02 -10.35
N ILE A 29 -2.86 3.43 -9.49
CA ILE A 29 -4.22 2.89 -9.42
C ILE A 29 -4.95 3.02 -10.76
N VAL A 30 -4.87 4.21 -11.36
CA VAL A 30 -5.50 4.50 -12.66
C VAL A 30 -4.88 3.66 -13.77
N ASN A 31 -3.56 3.50 -13.78
CA ASN A 31 -2.93 2.63 -14.77
C ASN A 31 -3.30 1.16 -14.56
N LEU A 32 -3.35 0.70 -13.31
CA LEU A 32 -3.78 -0.66 -13.01
C LEU A 32 -5.22 -0.88 -13.47
N ARG A 33 -6.13 0.07 -13.22
CA ARG A 33 -7.51 0.03 -13.72
C ARG A 33 -7.55 -0.10 -15.23
N ALA A 34 -6.78 0.71 -15.96
CA ALA A 34 -6.72 0.64 -17.41
C ALA A 34 -6.22 -0.72 -17.92
N LYS A 35 -5.34 -1.41 -17.16
CA LYS A 35 -4.87 -2.77 -17.48
C LYS A 35 -5.91 -3.85 -17.18
N VAL A 36 -6.62 -3.77 -16.05
CA VAL A 36 -7.54 -4.82 -15.58
C VAL A 36 -9.01 -4.55 -15.89
N GLY A 37 -9.33 -3.40 -16.49
CA GLY A 37 -10.68 -2.93 -16.82
C GLY A 37 -11.47 -2.42 -15.61
N HIS A 38 -11.68 -3.27 -14.60
CA HIS A 38 -12.50 -2.93 -13.43
C HIS A 38 -11.80 -3.20 -12.11
N ILE A 39 -11.53 -2.16 -11.33
CA ILE A 39 -11.12 -2.32 -9.93
C ILE A 39 -12.36 -2.39 -9.05
N GLU A 40 -12.56 -3.53 -8.39
CA GLU A 40 -13.54 -3.73 -7.31
C GLU A 40 -13.13 -2.93 -6.06
N SER A 41 -13.40 -1.62 -6.10
CA SER A 41 -12.87 -0.65 -5.14
C SER A 41 -13.30 -0.94 -3.70
N GLU A 42 -14.54 -1.41 -3.50
CA GLU A 42 -15.03 -1.91 -2.20
C GLU A 42 -14.16 -3.06 -1.69
N LYS A 43 -14.07 -4.15 -2.46
CA LYS A 43 -13.34 -5.35 -2.05
C LYS A 43 -11.87 -5.06 -1.80
N ALA A 44 -11.21 -4.29 -2.66
CA ALA A 44 -9.81 -3.94 -2.48
C ALA A 44 -9.55 -3.11 -1.22
N SER A 45 -10.43 -2.14 -0.91
CA SER A 45 -10.32 -1.33 0.31
C SER A 45 -10.57 -2.17 1.56
N ILE A 46 -11.56 -3.07 1.52
CA ILE A 46 -11.86 -3.99 2.62
C ILE A 46 -10.70 -4.97 2.83
N VAL A 47 -10.15 -5.56 1.78
CA VAL A 47 -8.99 -6.46 1.86
C VAL A 47 -7.77 -5.73 2.41
N ALA A 48 -7.47 -4.53 1.94
CA ALA A 48 -6.38 -3.72 2.50
C ALA A 48 -6.60 -3.43 3.99
N GLY A 49 -7.82 -3.11 4.40
CA GLY A 49 -8.21 -2.88 5.79
C GLY A 49 -8.04 -4.14 6.64
N MET A 50 -8.50 -5.29 6.14
CA MET A 50 -8.32 -6.58 6.81
C MET A 50 -6.85 -6.93 6.97
N ILE A 51 -6.03 -6.76 5.93
CA ILE A 51 -4.58 -7.03 6.01
C ILE A 51 -3.95 -6.14 7.09
N MET A 52 -4.24 -4.84 7.10
CA MET A 52 -3.71 -3.92 8.11
C MET A 52 -4.15 -4.27 9.53
N ILE A 53 -5.43 -4.60 9.73
CA ILE A 53 -5.96 -4.99 11.05
C ILE A 53 -5.33 -6.30 11.51
N VAL A 54 -5.28 -7.32 10.64
CA VAL A 54 -4.64 -8.61 10.97
C VAL A 54 -3.17 -8.39 11.33
N PHE A 55 -2.44 -7.59 10.54
CA PHE A 55 -1.04 -7.31 10.79
C PHE A 55 -0.81 -6.51 12.08
N LEU A 56 -1.70 -5.59 12.44
CA LEU A 56 -1.64 -4.86 13.71
C LEU A 56 -1.64 -5.79 14.93
N PHE A 57 -2.41 -6.89 14.87
CA PHE A 57 -2.52 -7.83 15.99
C PHE A 57 -1.51 -8.97 15.92
N VAL A 58 -1.27 -9.50 14.73
CA VAL A 58 -0.58 -10.78 14.52
C VAL A 58 0.78 -10.61 13.83
N GLY A 59 1.03 -9.47 13.17
CA GLY A 59 2.17 -9.27 12.28
C GLY A 59 3.51 -9.57 12.93
N GLU A 60 3.83 -8.89 14.03
CA GLU A 60 5.09 -9.09 14.76
C GLU A 60 5.23 -10.52 15.31
N GLY A 61 4.18 -11.07 15.91
CA GLY A 61 4.19 -12.42 16.46
C GLY A 61 4.37 -13.50 15.40
N PHE A 62 3.71 -13.34 14.25
CA PHE A 62 3.84 -14.24 13.10
C PHE A 62 5.24 -14.19 12.51
N LEU A 63 5.78 -12.98 12.28
CA LEU A 63 7.14 -12.79 11.77
C LEU A 63 8.17 -13.43 12.71
N ASN A 64 8.05 -13.20 14.02
CA ASN A 64 8.95 -13.80 15.01
C ASN A 64 8.82 -15.33 15.07
N LEU A 65 7.62 -15.89 14.90
CA LEU A 65 7.39 -17.35 14.90
C LEU A 65 8.14 -18.06 13.77
N ILE A 66 8.20 -17.44 12.59
CA ILE A 66 8.93 -17.95 11.42
C ILE A 66 10.40 -17.49 11.39
N GLY A 67 10.86 -16.76 12.41
CA GLY A 67 12.23 -16.28 12.52
C GLY A 67 12.59 -15.16 11.55
N ILE A 68 11.61 -14.36 11.11
CA ILE A 68 11.81 -13.21 10.21
C ILE A 68 11.64 -11.92 11.00
N ASP A 69 12.56 -10.97 10.81
CA ASP A 69 12.44 -9.64 11.39
C ASP A 69 11.62 -8.68 10.49
N VAL A 70 11.13 -7.61 11.11
CA VAL A 70 10.31 -6.59 10.43
C VAL A 70 11.08 -5.90 9.29
N HIS A 71 12.39 -5.72 9.41
CA HIS A 71 13.22 -5.11 8.37
C HIS A 71 13.41 -6.06 7.18
N SER A 72 13.61 -7.36 7.41
CA SER A 72 13.63 -8.39 6.35
C SER A 72 12.33 -8.39 5.56
N PHE A 73 11.18 -8.36 6.26
CA PHE A 73 9.89 -8.26 5.60
C PHE A 73 9.75 -6.95 4.80
N ALA A 74 10.24 -5.84 5.35
CA ALA A 74 10.18 -4.55 4.69
C ALA A 74 11.03 -4.49 3.41
N VAL A 75 12.23 -5.06 3.46
CA VAL A 75 13.13 -5.20 2.32
C VAL A 75 12.50 -6.08 1.24
N ALA A 76 11.87 -7.20 1.60
CA ALA A 76 11.13 -8.03 0.65
C ALA A 76 10.01 -7.23 -0.04
N GLY A 77 9.20 -6.50 0.73
CA GLY A 77 8.15 -5.64 0.17
C GLY A 77 8.68 -4.56 -0.78
N SER A 78 9.87 -4.01 -0.50
CA SER A 78 10.51 -3.03 -1.39
C SER A 78 10.88 -3.61 -2.76
N PHE A 79 11.27 -4.89 -2.84
CA PHE A 79 11.51 -5.56 -4.11
C PHE A 79 10.22 -5.74 -4.92
N VAL A 80 9.10 -6.05 -4.27
CA VAL A 80 7.81 -6.16 -4.97
C VAL A 80 7.43 -4.82 -5.60
N LEU A 81 7.61 -3.70 -4.89
CA LEU A 81 7.41 -2.34 -5.43
C LEU A 81 8.39 -2.02 -6.57
N PHE A 82 9.65 -2.43 -6.44
CA PHE A 82 10.67 -2.23 -7.47
C PHE A 82 10.29 -2.93 -8.79
N PHE A 83 9.85 -4.19 -8.74
CA PHE A 83 9.40 -4.90 -9.94
C PHE A 83 8.13 -4.29 -10.54
N LEU A 84 7.19 -3.84 -9.71
CA LEU A 84 5.98 -3.15 -10.18
C LEU A 84 6.35 -1.84 -10.90
N ALA A 85 7.31 -1.08 -10.36
CA ALA A 85 7.83 0.13 -10.99
C ALA A 85 8.51 -0.15 -12.34
N LEU A 86 9.36 -1.18 -12.41
CA LEU A 86 9.99 -1.61 -13.66
C LEU A 86 8.95 -2.00 -14.71
N GLU A 87 7.91 -2.73 -14.30
CA GLU A 87 6.80 -3.10 -15.18
C GLU A 87 6.13 -1.85 -15.79
N MET A 88 5.91 -0.81 -14.98
CA MET A 88 5.31 0.45 -15.44
C MET A 88 6.21 1.23 -16.41
N ILE A 89 7.51 1.31 -16.13
CA ILE A 89 8.48 2.06 -16.94
C ILE A 89 8.70 1.35 -18.28
N LEU A 90 8.97 0.04 -18.24
CA LEU A 90 9.33 -0.76 -19.41
C LEU A 90 8.13 -1.22 -20.22
N GLY A 91 6.93 -1.25 -19.61
CA GLY A 91 5.72 -1.75 -20.26
C GLY A 91 5.72 -3.26 -20.51
N ILE A 92 6.58 -4.00 -19.81
CA ILE A 92 6.62 -5.47 -19.83
C ILE A 92 5.55 -6.04 -18.86
N ARG A 93 5.42 -7.37 -18.76
CA ARG A 93 4.61 -8.01 -17.71
C ARG A 93 5.51 -8.90 -16.87
N ILE A 94 5.69 -8.56 -15.59
CA ILE A 94 6.46 -9.37 -14.64
C ILE A 94 5.49 -10.17 -13.78
N TYR A 95 4.41 -9.54 -13.33
CA TYR A 95 3.31 -10.22 -12.64
C TYR A 95 2.35 -10.82 -13.67
N ARG A 96 2.13 -12.14 -13.59
CA ARG A 96 1.08 -12.81 -14.37
C ARG A 96 -0.22 -12.70 -13.59
N ASP A 97 -1.23 -12.11 -14.21
CA ASP A 97 -2.59 -12.15 -13.69
C ASP A 97 -3.01 -13.63 -13.59
N GLU A 98 -3.20 -14.13 -12.38
CA GLU A 98 -3.91 -15.40 -12.19
C GLU A 98 -5.38 -15.14 -12.57
N GLU A 99 -5.73 -15.64 -13.76
CA GLU A 99 -7.03 -15.59 -14.45
C GLU A 99 -7.43 -14.29 -15.18
N PRO A 100 -7.81 -14.38 -16.47
CA PRO A 100 -8.40 -13.27 -17.20
C PRO A 100 -9.84 -13.04 -16.73
N GLY A 101 -10.07 -11.98 -15.95
CA GLY A 101 -11.44 -11.53 -15.61
C GLY A 101 -11.66 -11.22 -14.13
N SER A 102 -10.77 -11.66 -13.24
CA SER A 102 -10.72 -11.14 -11.87
C SER A 102 -9.60 -10.10 -11.83
N ALA A 103 -9.94 -8.84 -11.58
CA ALA A 103 -8.92 -7.90 -11.13
C ALA A 103 -8.36 -8.49 -9.85
N SER A 104 -7.18 -9.11 -9.91
CA SER A 104 -6.59 -9.71 -8.74
C SER A 104 -6.53 -8.62 -7.67
N ILE A 105 -7.30 -8.81 -6.61
CA ILE A 105 -7.46 -7.82 -5.54
C ILE A 105 -6.14 -7.69 -4.77
N VAL A 106 -5.30 -8.72 -4.90
CA VAL A 106 -4.07 -8.94 -4.15
C VAL A 106 -3.00 -7.89 -4.47
N PRO A 107 -2.58 -7.60 -5.73
CA PRO A 107 -1.52 -6.62 -6.00
C PRO A 107 -1.85 -5.18 -5.58
N LEU A 108 -3.15 -4.84 -5.50
CA LEU A 108 -3.59 -3.50 -5.10
C LEU A 108 -3.61 -3.35 -3.57
N ALA A 109 -4.16 -4.34 -2.86
CA ALA A 109 -4.20 -4.33 -1.40
C ALA A 109 -2.81 -4.57 -0.80
N PHE A 110 -2.01 -5.44 -1.41
CA PHE A 110 -0.62 -5.74 -1.05
C PHE A 110 0.22 -5.84 -2.34
N PRO A 111 1.15 -4.91 -2.59
CA PRO A 111 1.96 -4.15 -1.62
C PRO A 111 1.65 -2.66 -1.61
N LEU A 112 0.71 -2.17 -2.43
CA LEU A 112 0.55 -0.73 -2.62
C LEU A 112 -0.07 -0.04 -1.39
N ILE A 113 -1.08 -0.65 -0.76
CA ILE A 113 -1.82 -0.03 0.36
C ILE A 113 -1.36 -0.59 1.71
N ALA A 114 -1.43 -1.90 1.89
CA ALA A 114 -0.93 -2.60 3.08
C ALA A 114 0.53 -3.05 2.89
N GLY A 115 1.35 -2.19 2.28
CA GLY A 115 2.75 -2.49 1.98
C GLY A 115 3.64 -2.58 3.21
N ALA A 116 4.90 -2.95 2.97
CA ALA A 116 5.97 -2.98 3.96
C ALA A 116 6.09 -1.68 4.79
N GLY A 117 5.97 -0.52 4.16
CA GLY A 117 5.98 0.78 4.86
C GLY A 117 4.83 0.91 5.86
N THR A 118 3.61 0.57 5.43
CA THR A 118 2.42 0.58 6.30
C THR A 118 2.55 -0.42 7.44
N MET A 119 3.04 -1.63 7.16
CA MET A 119 3.23 -2.69 8.15
C MET A 119 4.27 -2.33 9.23
N THR A 120 5.45 -1.85 8.84
CA THR A 120 6.49 -1.37 9.78
C THR A 120 6.00 -0.19 10.63
N THR A 121 5.23 0.71 10.01
CA THR A 121 4.64 1.86 10.68
C THR A 121 3.59 1.42 11.70
N LEU A 122 2.73 0.46 11.37
CA LEU A 122 1.74 -0.08 12.31
C LEU A 122 2.38 -0.69 13.56
N LEU A 123 3.49 -1.41 13.42
CA LEU A 123 4.23 -1.95 14.57
C LEU A 123 4.85 -0.83 15.42
N SER A 124 5.43 0.19 14.78
CA SER A 124 6.01 1.33 15.48
C SER A 124 4.96 2.17 16.23
N LEU A 125 3.74 2.28 15.68
CA LEU A 125 2.64 3.00 16.31
C LEU A 125 2.02 2.20 17.45
N ARG A 126 1.95 0.87 17.33
CA ARG A 126 1.41 -0.03 18.36
C ARG A 126 2.17 0.05 19.68
N SER A 127 3.47 0.37 19.67
CA SER A 127 4.26 0.57 20.87
C SER A 127 4.07 1.95 21.53
N GLN A 128 3.47 2.91 20.82
CA GLN A 128 3.37 4.32 21.23
C GLN A 128 1.93 4.79 21.51
N PHE A 129 0.94 4.14 20.90
CA PHE A 129 -0.46 4.60 20.91
C PHE A 129 -1.42 3.45 21.26
N HIS A 130 -2.62 3.82 21.71
CA HIS A 130 -3.63 2.83 22.03
C HIS A 130 -4.15 2.12 20.78
N THR A 131 -4.24 0.78 20.84
CA THR A 131 -4.68 -0.07 19.71
C THR A 131 -6.02 0.38 19.12
N ILE A 132 -6.97 0.81 19.96
CA ILE A 132 -8.28 1.28 19.49
C ILE A 132 -8.17 2.54 18.62
N ASN A 133 -7.28 3.47 18.98
CA ASN A 133 -7.05 4.71 18.24
C ASN A 133 -6.38 4.40 16.89
N ILE A 134 -5.48 3.41 16.85
CA ILE A 134 -4.87 2.92 15.61
C ILE A 134 -5.92 2.27 14.70
N ILE A 135 -6.82 1.45 15.23
CA ILE A 135 -7.89 0.81 14.43
C ILE A 135 -8.82 1.86 13.83
N ILE A 136 -9.23 2.86 14.61
CA ILE A 136 -10.07 3.96 14.10
C ILE A 136 -9.33 4.71 12.97
N ALA A 137 -8.04 5.01 13.17
CA ALA A 137 -7.22 5.66 12.15
C ALA A 137 -7.05 4.81 10.87
N ILE A 138 -6.92 3.48 10.99
CA ILE A 138 -6.91 2.55 9.84
C ILE A 138 -8.25 2.64 9.09
N LEU A 139 -9.38 2.58 9.80
CA LEU A 139 -10.71 2.63 9.18
C LEU A 139 -10.93 3.95 8.42
N LEU A 140 -10.51 5.08 9.01
CA LEU A 140 -10.57 6.38 8.35
C LEU A 140 -9.69 6.43 7.08
N ASN A 141 -8.48 5.88 7.13
CA ASN A 141 -7.61 5.80 5.95
C ASN A 141 -8.19 4.87 4.88
N ILE A 142 -8.82 3.76 5.25
CA ILE A 142 -9.50 2.86 4.31
C ILE A 142 -10.66 3.54 3.59
N ILE A 143 -11.40 4.43 4.27
CA ILE A 143 -12.42 5.24 3.62
C ILE A 143 -11.79 6.16 2.56
N LEU A 144 -10.65 6.80 2.87
CA LEU A 144 -9.92 7.62 1.90
C LEU A 144 -9.43 6.78 0.70
N VAL A 145 -8.88 5.60 0.96
CA VAL A 145 -8.49 4.63 -0.08
C VAL A 145 -9.67 4.29 -0.97
N TYR A 146 -10.82 3.94 -0.38
CA TYR A 146 -12.03 3.64 -1.13
C TYR A 146 -12.47 4.80 -2.03
N VAL A 147 -12.47 6.03 -1.50
CA VAL A 147 -12.85 7.23 -2.27
C VAL A 147 -11.91 7.44 -3.46
N VAL A 148 -10.61 7.24 -3.27
CA VAL A 148 -9.60 7.38 -4.33
C VAL A 148 -9.76 6.27 -5.38
N LEU A 149 -9.90 5.01 -4.95
CA LEU A 149 -10.13 3.88 -5.83
C LEU A 149 -11.42 4.03 -6.64
N LYS A 150 -12.49 4.53 -6.02
CA LYS A 150 -13.76 4.81 -6.70
C LYS A 150 -13.64 5.95 -7.71
N SER A 151 -12.82 6.95 -7.41
CA SER A 151 -12.57 8.10 -8.28
C SER A 151 -11.63 7.80 -9.45
N SER A 152 -10.87 6.70 -9.39
CA SER A 152 -9.91 6.31 -10.44
C SER A 152 -10.53 6.19 -11.83
N LYS A 153 -11.80 5.77 -11.95
CA LYS A 153 -12.52 5.72 -13.24
C LYS A 153 -12.64 7.12 -13.88
N LYS A 154 -12.95 8.15 -13.09
CA LYS A 154 -13.07 9.53 -13.60
C LYS A 154 -11.71 10.06 -14.06
N ILE A 155 -10.66 9.73 -13.32
CA ILE A 155 -9.29 10.17 -13.60
C ILE A 155 -8.77 9.49 -14.87
N GLU A 156 -9.06 8.21 -15.06
CA GLU A 156 -8.78 7.47 -16.29
C GLU A 156 -9.42 8.13 -17.52
N THR A 157 -10.72 8.45 -17.44
CA THR A 157 -11.44 9.10 -18.55
C THR A 157 -10.95 10.51 -18.86
N LEU A 158 -10.39 11.22 -17.87
CA LEU A 158 -9.81 12.55 -18.04
C LEU A 158 -8.45 12.51 -18.75
N LEU A 159 -7.65 11.48 -18.50
CA LEU A 159 -6.29 11.37 -19.03
C LEU A 159 -6.23 10.80 -20.46
N GLY A 160 -7.17 9.91 -20.82
CA GLY A 160 -7.19 9.23 -22.12
C GLY A 160 -5.97 8.30 -22.34
N GLU A 161 -5.97 7.48 -23.39
CA GLU A 161 -4.94 6.45 -23.61
C GLU A 161 -3.51 7.01 -23.68
N ASN A 162 -3.31 8.14 -24.38
CA ASN A 162 -2.00 8.77 -24.51
C ASN A 162 -1.50 9.38 -23.19
N GLY A 163 -2.39 10.03 -22.42
CA GLY A 163 -2.06 10.59 -21.11
C GLY A 163 -1.70 9.49 -20.11
N LEU A 164 -2.43 8.37 -20.13
CA LEU A 164 -2.14 7.21 -19.30
C LEU A 164 -0.76 6.62 -19.55
N GLY A 165 -0.27 6.61 -20.80
CA GLY A 165 1.07 6.12 -21.13
C GLY A 165 2.19 6.98 -20.51
N VAL A 166 2.08 8.30 -20.65
CA VAL A 166 3.05 9.27 -20.09
C VAL A 166 3.04 9.23 -18.57
N VAL A 167 1.84 9.25 -17.99
CA VAL A 167 1.61 9.17 -16.55
C VAL A 167 2.17 7.88 -15.98
N ARG A 168 1.90 6.72 -16.62
CA ARG A 168 2.45 5.42 -16.20
C ARG A 168 3.98 5.44 -16.12
N LYS A 169 4.68 5.91 -17.15
CA LYS A 169 6.15 5.93 -17.16
C LYS A 169 6.70 6.89 -16.10
N THR A 170 6.11 8.08 -15.97
CA THR A 170 6.53 9.09 -14.99
C THR A 170 6.38 8.58 -13.55
N PHE A 171 5.22 8.01 -13.22
CA PHE A 171 4.96 7.48 -11.89
C PHE A 171 5.68 6.15 -11.62
N GLY A 172 6.01 5.38 -12.66
CA GLY A 172 6.92 4.24 -12.52
C GLY A 172 8.27 4.67 -11.96
N VAL A 173 8.83 5.80 -12.42
CA VAL A 173 10.10 6.35 -11.87
C VAL A 173 9.94 6.78 -10.41
N ILE A 174 8.80 7.42 -10.06
CA ILE A 174 8.51 7.82 -8.68
C ILE A 174 8.39 6.59 -7.77
N LEU A 175 7.66 5.56 -8.20
CA LEU A 175 7.50 4.32 -7.44
C LEU A 175 8.84 3.59 -7.27
N LEU A 176 9.71 3.61 -8.29
CA LEU A 176 11.06 3.07 -8.19
C LEU A 176 11.87 3.78 -7.11
N ALA A 177 11.77 5.10 -7.03
CA ALA A 177 12.43 5.89 -5.99
C ALA A 177 11.88 5.57 -4.58
N ILE A 178 10.56 5.36 -4.45
CA ILE A 178 9.93 4.93 -3.19
C ILE A 178 10.45 3.55 -2.78
N ALA A 179 10.52 2.60 -3.71
CA ALA A 179 11.05 1.26 -3.46
C ALA A 179 12.51 1.32 -2.95
N VAL A 180 13.37 2.10 -3.61
CA VAL A 180 14.76 2.30 -3.19
C VAL A 180 14.85 2.97 -1.82
N LYS A 181 14.02 3.98 -1.54
CA LYS A 181 13.96 4.63 -0.21
C LYS A 181 13.58 3.63 0.88
N LEU A 182 12.56 2.80 0.63
CA LEU A 182 12.10 1.80 1.58
C LEU A 182 13.16 0.71 1.82
N PHE A 183 13.83 0.26 0.76
CA PHE A 183 14.98 -0.64 0.85
C PHE A 183 16.08 -0.03 1.72
N ALA A 184 16.53 1.18 1.39
CA ALA A 184 17.64 1.84 2.08
C ALA A 184 17.33 2.11 3.57
N ALA A 185 16.07 2.41 3.91
CA ALA A 185 15.63 2.62 5.28
C ALA A 185 15.68 1.34 6.14
N ASN A 186 15.55 0.16 5.53
CA ASN A 186 15.43 -1.11 6.26
C ASN A 186 16.63 -2.04 6.10
N VAL A 187 17.40 -1.93 5.01
CA VAL A 187 18.55 -2.82 4.72
C VAL A 187 19.60 -2.79 5.83
N LYS A 188 19.78 -1.65 6.50
CA LYS A 188 20.71 -1.53 7.64
C LYS A 188 20.27 -2.38 8.83
N GLY A 189 18.96 -2.50 9.06
CA GLY A 189 18.39 -3.32 10.13
C GLY A 189 18.54 -4.82 9.92
N LEU A 190 19.05 -5.27 8.76
CA LEU A 190 19.37 -6.68 8.50
C LEU A 190 20.71 -7.12 9.09
N PHE A 191 21.59 -6.17 9.40
CA PHE A 191 22.97 -6.44 9.80
C PHE A 191 23.27 -6.07 11.26
N VAL A 192 22.25 -5.61 12.00
CA VAL A 192 22.33 -5.18 13.40
C VAL A 192 21.43 -6.08 14.22
#